data_AF-A0A3M1EYW3-F1
#
_entry.id   AF-A0A3M1EYW3-F1
#
_cell.length_a   1.000
_cell.length_b   1.000
_cell.length_c   1.000
_cell.angle_alpha   90.00
_cell.angle_beta   90.00
_cell.angle_gamma   90.00
#
_symmetry.space_group_name_H-M   'P 1'
#
loop_
_entity.id
_entity.type
_entity.pdbx_description
1 polymer ?
#
loop_
_entity_poly.entity_id
_entity_poly.type
_entity_poly.pdbx_seq_one_letter_code
_entity_poly.pdbx_strand_id
1 'polypeptide(L)'
;MVASSLEYHIREADLAYLARRIADNDCCAIVGVSNIGKSDLLRQLRHPDLLRHFSPHTDTENLSFIYVDFNLQLQMSGQGFYELVLRTILNELERGQTDPAILKQVQMAYDQIISPTDEFQNALRFNQAIITLCEKWSRRLVLLFDEFDEVYNSLEPRVFLNLRALRDKYPRRLMYIVVVGTPLPESRHGPEIGEFAELFTRHTYYLKPLKRADIERLIHRFAAENEAHFSAQDVELIAEQAGGHPGLLEATCRILAESIVEGVGRDTRFVLNQLADNPNIRIECVKLWNSLSPERQKALLDFVKHGRIASRLEQALSRKGILTPDPHGQTKIFGRLFEDFVRRQLLLQEAPQKGVVIDIDSGQVYVDGQQTEVLTNLEYRLLLLLYGNMGKICDKYRIVEAVWGEDYIEEVDDARIEKLVSRLRQKIEPNPADPQYLITIRGRGYRLQKA
;
A
#
# COMPACT_ATOMS: atom_id res chain seq x y z
N MET A 1 14.04 -36.21 7.04
CA MET A 1 13.57 -35.47 8.23
C MET A 1 13.01 -34.12 7.78
N VAL A 2 11.76 -34.09 7.33
CA VAL A 2 11.03 -32.83 7.04
C VAL A 2 9.75 -32.89 7.85
N ALA A 3 9.91 -32.74 9.16
CA ALA A 3 8.83 -32.48 10.08
C ALA A 3 9.29 -31.26 10.88
N SER A 4 8.89 -30.04 10.47
CA SER A 4 8.92 -28.81 11.31
C SER A 4 8.63 -27.46 10.61
N SER A 5 8.04 -27.35 9.40
CA SER A 5 7.77 -26.02 8.80
C SER A 5 6.36 -25.46 9.03
N LEU A 6 5.37 -26.32 9.34
CA LEU A 6 3.96 -25.93 9.35
C LEU A 6 3.47 -25.28 10.66
N GLU A 7 4.16 -25.46 11.80
CA GLU A 7 3.79 -24.85 13.09
C GLU A 7 4.15 -23.35 13.22
N TYR A 8 4.74 -22.75 12.18
CA TYR A 8 5.34 -21.41 12.24
C TYR A 8 4.69 -20.37 11.31
N HIS A 9 3.57 -20.68 10.64
CA HIS A 9 2.91 -19.72 9.77
C HIS A 9 2.17 -18.65 10.59
N ILE A 10 2.62 -17.40 10.46
CA ILE A 10 1.84 -16.23 10.89
C ILE A 10 0.64 -16.13 9.96
N ARG A 11 -0.54 -15.77 10.48
CA ARG A 11 -1.81 -15.63 9.71
C ARG A 11 -2.43 -16.95 9.25
N GLU A 12 -2.34 -17.99 10.08
CA GLU A 12 -2.87 -19.33 9.79
C GLU A 12 -4.35 -19.32 9.37
N ALA A 13 -5.20 -18.58 10.08
CA ALA A 13 -6.63 -18.47 9.75
C ALA A 13 -6.89 -17.76 8.41
N ASP A 14 -6.08 -16.74 8.08
CA ASP A 14 -6.18 -16.01 6.82
C ASP A 14 -5.80 -16.93 5.65
N LEU A 15 -4.71 -17.68 5.81
CA LEU A 15 -4.22 -18.68 4.86
C LEU A 15 -5.25 -19.80 4.64
N ALA A 16 -5.85 -20.32 5.71
CA ALA A 16 -6.88 -21.35 5.64
C ALA A 16 -8.11 -20.88 4.84
N TYR A 17 -8.57 -19.64 5.06
CA TYR A 17 -9.67 -19.07 4.29
C TYR A 17 -9.34 -19.00 2.78
N LEU A 18 -8.16 -18.47 2.44
CA LEU A 18 -7.74 -18.28 1.06
C LEU A 18 -7.48 -19.63 0.35
N ALA A 19 -6.87 -20.60 1.03
CA ALA A 19 -6.68 -21.95 0.53
C ALA A 19 -8.03 -22.60 0.14
N ARG A 20 -9.05 -22.43 0.98
CA ARG A 20 -10.40 -22.93 0.69
C ARG A 20 -11.03 -22.25 -0.53
N ARG A 21 -10.87 -20.93 -0.68
CA ARG A 21 -11.36 -20.21 -1.88
C ARG A 21 -10.65 -20.68 -3.15
N ILE A 22 -9.34 -20.93 -3.07
CA ILE A 22 -8.57 -21.52 -4.18
C ILE A 22 -9.09 -22.92 -4.54
N ALA A 23 -9.35 -23.76 -3.53
CA ALA A 23 -9.91 -25.09 -3.74
C ALA A 23 -11.27 -25.05 -4.47
N ASP A 24 -12.11 -24.09 -4.07
CA ASP A 24 -13.45 -23.87 -4.65
C ASP A 24 -13.42 -23.15 -6.02
N ASN A 25 -12.24 -22.67 -6.46
CA ASN A 25 -12.03 -21.83 -7.66
C ASN A 25 -12.80 -20.49 -7.61
N ASP A 26 -12.92 -19.90 -6.42
CA ASP A 26 -13.58 -18.61 -6.20
C ASP A 26 -12.58 -17.47 -6.32
N CYS A 27 -12.86 -16.48 -7.19
CA CYS A 27 -12.05 -15.26 -7.23
C CYS A 27 -12.13 -14.53 -5.88
N CYS A 28 -11.00 -14.01 -5.38
CA CYS A 28 -10.91 -13.42 -4.05
C CYS A 28 -10.18 -12.07 -4.09
N ALA A 29 -10.69 -11.08 -3.36
CA ALA A 29 -9.99 -9.82 -3.14
C ALA A 29 -9.47 -9.77 -1.70
N ILE A 30 -8.17 -9.56 -1.51
CA ILE A 30 -7.53 -9.34 -0.22
C ILE A 30 -7.43 -7.84 -0.03
N VAL A 31 -8.19 -7.31 0.93
CA VAL A 31 -8.27 -5.88 1.23
C VAL A 31 -7.56 -5.61 2.53
N GLY A 32 -6.70 -4.61 2.59
CA GLY A 32 -6.07 -4.24 3.86
C GLY A 32 -5.25 -2.96 3.77
N VAL A 33 -4.98 -2.39 4.93
CA VAL A 33 -4.19 -1.15 5.05
C VAL A 33 -2.74 -1.37 4.59
N SER A 34 -2.00 -0.27 4.40
CA SER A 34 -0.59 -0.37 4.01
C SER A 34 0.21 -1.22 5.01
N ASN A 35 1.18 -1.99 4.52
CA ASN A 35 2.11 -2.79 5.35
C ASN A 35 1.50 -3.78 6.36
N ILE A 36 0.23 -4.16 6.16
CA ILE A 36 -0.44 -5.18 6.99
C ILE A 36 -0.04 -6.63 6.64
N GLY A 37 0.84 -6.83 5.65
CA GLY A 37 1.34 -8.14 5.22
C GLY A 37 0.53 -8.81 4.11
N LYS A 38 -0.13 -8.04 3.22
CA LYS A 38 -0.93 -8.58 2.11
C LYS A 38 -0.06 -9.33 1.09
N SER A 39 1.05 -8.72 0.66
CA SER A 39 1.99 -9.30 -0.30
C SER A 39 2.66 -10.55 0.24
N ASP A 40 3.06 -10.55 1.52
CA ASP A 40 3.64 -11.74 2.16
C ASP A 40 2.64 -12.89 2.29
N LEU A 41 1.37 -12.57 2.56
CA LEU A 41 0.29 -13.56 2.53
C LEU A 41 0.13 -14.15 1.13
N LEU A 42 0.11 -13.31 0.09
CA LEU A 42 -0.03 -13.72 -1.31
C LEU A 42 1.15 -14.61 -1.76
N ARG A 43 2.39 -14.28 -1.36
CA ARG A 43 3.58 -15.08 -1.64
C ARG A 43 3.52 -16.44 -0.95
N GLN A 44 3.05 -16.50 0.30
CA GLN A 44 2.93 -17.76 1.03
C GLN A 44 1.96 -18.74 0.35
N LEU A 45 0.87 -18.25 -0.26
CA LEU A 45 -0.10 -19.10 -0.98
C LEU A 45 0.51 -19.87 -2.16
N ARG A 46 1.68 -19.47 -2.67
CA ARG A 46 2.35 -20.14 -3.77
C ARG A 46 2.96 -21.48 -3.36
N HIS A 47 3.14 -21.73 -2.06
CA HIS A 47 3.75 -22.96 -1.57
C HIS A 47 2.75 -24.14 -1.61
N PRO A 48 3.03 -25.22 -2.37
CA PRO A 48 2.11 -26.34 -2.52
C PRO A 48 1.72 -27.01 -1.20
N ASP A 49 2.66 -27.09 -0.25
CA ASP A 49 2.46 -27.74 1.05
C ASP A 49 1.41 -27.03 1.91
N LEU A 50 1.28 -25.72 1.76
CA LEU A 50 0.31 -24.91 2.49
C LEU A 50 -1.12 -25.24 2.07
N LEU A 51 -1.36 -25.40 0.77
CA LEU A 51 -2.67 -25.78 0.26
C LEU A 51 -3.02 -27.22 0.60
N ARG A 52 -2.05 -28.15 0.58
CA ARG A 52 -2.26 -29.53 1.03
C ARG A 52 -2.65 -29.59 2.50
N HIS A 53 -2.06 -28.72 3.33
CA HIS A 53 -2.36 -28.64 4.75
C HIS A 53 -3.80 -28.17 5.01
N PHE A 54 -4.20 -27.02 4.44
CA PHE A 54 -5.52 -26.44 4.69
C PHE A 54 -6.64 -27.01 3.84
N SER A 55 -6.33 -27.69 2.74
CA SER A 55 -7.31 -28.25 1.80
C SER A 55 -6.80 -29.56 1.20
N PRO A 56 -6.71 -30.63 2.00
CA PRO A 56 -6.04 -31.89 1.65
C PRO A 56 -6.65 -32.64 0.45
N HIS A 57 -7.90 -32.34 0.08
CA HIS A 57 -8.56 -32.90 -1.10
C HIS A 57 -8.28 -32.11 -2.38
N THR A 58 -7.56 -30.99 -2.29
CA THR A 58 -7.22 -30.17 -3.46
C THR A 58 -6.04 -30.78 -4.16
N ASP A 59 -6.20 -31.07 -5.46
CA ASP A 59 -5.08 -31.41 -6.32
C ASP A 59 -4.20 -30.17 -6.55
N THR A 60 -3.25 -29.98 -5.63
CA THR A 60 -2.28 -28.88 -5.63
C THR A 60 -1.26 -28.99 -6.75
N GLU A 61 -0.99 -30.21 -7.25
CA GLU A 61 -0.03 -30.43 -8.33
C GLU A 61 -0.57 -29.87 -9.65
N ASN A 62 -1.89 -29.84 -9.77
CA ASN A 62 -2.65 -29.25 -10.87
C ASN A 62 -2.94 -27.74 -10.71
N LEU A 63 -2.27 -27.02 -9.81
CA LEU A 63 -2.37 -25.56 -9.70
C LEU A 63 -1.07 -24.91 -10.15
N SER A 64 -1.18 -23.79 -10.86
CA SER A 64 -0.06 -22.93 -11.22
C SER A 64 -0.33 -21.49 -10.82
N PHE A 65 0.48 -21.00 -9.88
CA PHE A 65 0.38 -19.66 -9.33
C PHE A 65 1.30 -18.70 -10.09
N ILE A 66 0.70 -17.72 -10.75
CA ILE A 66 1.42 -16.66 -11.45
C ILE A 66 1.32 -15.41 -10.60
N TYR A 67 2.43 -15.06 -9.95
CA TYR A 67 2.53 -13.86 -9.13
C TYR A 67 2.94 -12.66 -9.99
N VAL A 68 2.01 -11.74 -10.19
CA VAL A 68 2.20 -10.50 -10.94
C VAL A 68 2.24 -9.35 -9.95
N ASP A 69 3.40 -8.69 -9.86
CA ASP A 69 3.62 -7.54 -9.01
C ASP A 69 3.42 -6.25 -9.81
N PHE A 70 2.48 -5.40 -9.37
CA PHE A 70 2.17 -4.13 -10.02
C PHE A 70 2.82 -2.92 -9.35
N ASN A 71 3.71 -3.13 -8.37
CA ASN A 71 4.39 -2.03 -7.69
C ASN A 71 5.13 -1.12 -8.70
N LEU A 72 5.12 0.18 -8.44
CA LEU A 72 5.76 1.24 -9.24
C LEU A 72 5.19 1.47 -10.65
N GLN A 73 4.07 0.85 -11.03
CA GLN A 73 3.45 1.04 -12.35
C GLN A 73 2.39 2.16 -12.32
N LEU A 74 2.84 3.41 -12.43
CA LEU A 74 1.94 4.56 -12.62
C LEU A 74 1.47 4.62 -14.08
N GLN A 75 0.15 4.73 -14.28
CA GLN A 75 -0.46 4.91 -15.61
C GLN A 75 -0.18 3.76 -16.60
N MET A 76 -0.46 2.52 -16.16
CA MET A 76 -0.30 1.34 -17.00
C MET A 76 -1.28 1.36 -18.20
N SER A 77 -0.77 1.12 -19.41
CA SER A 77 -1.58 0.92 -20.62
C SER A 77 -2.10 -0.51 -20.70
N GLY A 78 -3.15 -0.74 -21.50
CA GLY A 78 -3.68 -2.09 -21.73
C GLY A 78 -2.62 -3.05 -22.31
N GLN A 79 -1.78 -2.56 -23.23
CA GLN A 79 -0.64 -3.33 -23.77
C GLN A 79 0.35 -3.70 -22.67
N GLY A 80 0.78 -2.74 -21.86
CA GLY A 80 1.74 -2.97 -20.77
C GLY A 80 1.21 -3.97 -19.74
N PHE A 81 -0.10 -3.93 -19.44
CA PHE A 81 -0.75 -4.93 -18.60
C PHE A 81 -0.65 -6.34 -19.20
N TYR A 82 -1.05 -6.51 -20.47
CA TYR A 82 -1.02 -7.82 -21.12
C TYR A 82 0.41 -8.36 -21.26
N GLU A 83 1.36 -7.49 -21.60
CA GLU A 83 2.79 -7.83 -21.67
C GLU A 83 3.29 -8.34 -20.32
N LEU A 84 3.07 -7.59 -19.23
CA LEU A 84 3.56 -7.95 -17.90
C LEU A 84 3.00 -9.29 -17.43
N VAL A 85 1.70 -9.52 -17.63
CA VAL A 85 1.05 -10.78 -17.26
C VAL A 85 1.61 -11.94 -18.07
N LEU A 86 1.69 -11.83 -19.41
CA LEU A 86 2.23 -12.91 -20.24
C LEU A 86 3.71 -13.17 -20.01
N ARG A 87 4.52 -12.13 -19.79
CA ARG A 87 5.94 -12.28 -19.43
C ARG A 87 6.10 -13.07 -18.14
N THR A 88 5.28 -12.77 -17.13
CA THR A 88 5.26 -13.50 -15.87
C THR A 88 4.86 -14.96 -16.06
N ILE A 89 3.86 -15.22 -16.92
CA ILE A 89 3.45 -16.57 -17.28
C ILE A 89 4.59 -17.33 -17.96
N LEU A 90 5.22 -16.74 -18.98
CA LEU A 90 6.31 -17.36 -19.73
C LEU A 90 7.46 -17.77 -18.81
N ASN A 91 7.88 -16.87 -17.91
CA ASN A 91 8.91 -17.17 -16.91
C ASN A 91 8.56 -18.40 -16.06
N GLU A 92 7.28 -18.61 -15.74
CA GLU A 92 6.83 -19.79 -14.99
C GLU A 92 6.79 -21.05 -15.87
N LEU A 93 6.34 -20.93 -17.12
CA LEU A 93 6.32 -22.04 -18.07
C LEU A 93 7.71 -22.57 -18.40
N GLU A 94 8.71 -21.67 -18.52
CA GLU A 94 10.12 -22.00 -18.77
C GLU A 94 10.79 -22.70 -17.59
N ARG A 95 10.40 -22.34 -16.35
CA ARG A 95 10.89 -23.02 -15.14
C ARG A 95 10.27 -24.40 -14.95
N GLY A 96 9.05 -24.59 -15.45
CA GLY A 96 8.32 -25.85 -15.38
C GLY A 96 8.67 -26.83 -16.51
N GLN A 97 8.34 -28.11 -16.31
CA GLN A 97 8.29 -29.08 -17.41
C GLN A 97 6.99 -28.86 -18.20
N THR A 98 7.01 -27.89 -19.11
CA THR A 98 5.87 -27.56 -20.00
C THR A 98 6.10 -28.15 -21.39
N ASP A 99 5.02 -28.56 -22.05
CA ASP A 99 5.06 -28.95 -23.47
C ASP A 99 5.66 -27.81 -24.32
N PRO A 100 6.75 -28.05 -25.09
CA PRO A 100 7.35 -27.05 -25.98
C PRO A 100 6.37 -26.41 -26.96
N ALA A 101 5.30 -27.13 -27.36
CA ALA A 101 4.27 -26.59 -28.25
C ALA A 101 3.42 -25.50 -27.56
N ILE A 102 3.13 -25.67 -26.27
CA ILE A 102 2.41 -24.65 -25.47
C ILE A 102 3.30 -23.44 -25.28
N LEU A 103 4.56 -23.66 -24.85
CA LEU A 103 5.53 -22.57 -24.65
C LEU A 103 5.69 -21.74 -25.93
N LYS A 104 5.85 -22.40 -27.08
CA LYS A 104 5.95 -21.72 -28.38
C LYS A 104 4.71 -20.90 -28.72
N GLN A 105 3.50 -21.41 -28.47
CA GLN A 105 2.26 -20.68 -28.75
C GLN A 105 2.09 -19.44 -27.86
N VAL A 106 2.41 -19.56 -26.57
CA VAL A 106 2.36 -18.44 -25.63
C VAL A 106 3.45 -17.40 -25.97
N GLN A 107 4.65 -17.84 -26.33
CA GLN A 107 5.74 -16.96 -26.77
C GLN A 107 5.37 -16.18 -28.02
N MET A 108 4.80 -16.83 -29.03
CA MET A 108 4.35 -16.16 -30.26
C MET A 108 3.29 -15.09 -29.98
N ALA A 109 2.37 -15.34 -29.04
CA ALA A 109 1.39 -14.35 -28.63
C ALA A 109 2.04 -13.16 -27.90
N TYR A 110 3.02 -13.42 -27.04
CA TYR A 110 3.78 -12.39 -26.33
C TYR A 110 4.60 -11.50 -27.29
N ASP A 111 5.33 -12.08 -28.23
CA ASP A 111 6.13 -11.34 -29.21
C ASP A 111 5.27 -10.36 -30.03
N GLN A 112 4.03 -10.78 -30.35
CA GLN A 112 3.05 -9.96 -31.07
C GLN A 112 2.43 -8.85 -30.20
N ILE A 113 2.50 -8.93 -28.87
CA ILE A 113 2.10 -7.85 -27.96
C ILE A 113 3.22 -6.83 -27.78
N ILE A 114 4.49 -7.24 -27.79
CA ILE A 114 5.63 -6.30 -27.70
C ILE A 114 5.75 -5.47 -28.97
N SER A 115 5.57 -6.10 -30.13
CA SER A 115 5.64 -5.44 -31.45
C SER A 115 4.28 -5.51 -32.15
N PRO A 116 3.26 -4.77 -31.66
CA PRO A 116 1.91 -4.87 -32.18
C PRO A 116 1.80 -4.18 -33.54
N THR A 117 1.11 -4.82 -34.47
CA THR A 117 0.70 -4.17 -35.71
C THR A 117 -0.54 -3.28 -35.52
N ASP A 118 -1.36 -3.57 -34.51
CA ASP A 118 -2.58 -2.84 -34.15
C ASP A 118 -2.92 -3.08 -32.67
N GLU A 119 -3.29 -2.03 -31.95
CA GLU A 119 -3.61 -2.06 -30.52
C GLU A 119 -4.80 -2.98 -30.21
N PHE A 120 -5.78 -3.08 -31.11
CA PHE A 120 -6.92 -4.00 -30.97
C PHE A 120 -6.49 -5.47 -30.94
N GLN A 121 -5.34 -5.80 -31.53
CA GLN A 121 -4.82 -7.16 -31.55
C GLN A 121 -4.24 -7.57 -30.20
N ASN A 122 -3.83 -6.63 -29.34
CA ASN A 122 -3.20 -6.94 -28.05
C ASN A 122 -4.08 -7.82 -27.18
N ALA A 123 -5.36 -7.45 -27.03
CA ALA A 123 -6.33 -8.24 -26.28
C ALA A 123 -6.58 -9.62 -26.93
N LEU A 124 -6.61 -9.69 -28.26
CA LEU A 124 -6.77 -10.97 -28.97
C LEU A 124 -5.58 -11.90 -28.73
N ARG A 125 -4.34 -11.39 -28.79
CA ARG A 125 -3.13 -12.20 -28.55
C ARG A 125 -3.05 -12.67 -27.10
N PHE A 126 -3.37 -11.77 -26.17
CA PHE A 126 -3.50 -12.15 -24.77
C PHE A 126 -4.51 -13.28 -24.59
N ASN A 127 -5.70 -13.16 -25.19
CA ASN A 127 -6.72 -14.19 -25.12
C ASN A 127 -6.26 -15.51 -25.73
N GLN A 128 -5.58 -15.49 -26.87
CA GLN A 128 -5.04 -16.70 -27.50
C GLN A 128 -4.07 -17.43 -26.56
N ALA A 129 -3.19 -16.70 -25.87
CA ALA A 129 -2.29 -17.28 -24.88
C ALA A 129 -3.06 -17.90 -23.70
N ILE A 130 -3.98 -17.16 -23.08
CA ILE A 130 -4.75 -17.66 -21.93
C ILE A 130 -5.65 -18.85 -22.32
N ILE A 131 -6.28 -18.82 -23.49
CA ILE A 131 -7.08 -19.93 -24.04
C ILE A 131 -6.20 -21.17 -24.23
N THR A 132 -5.02 -21.00 -24.82
CA THR A 132 -4.05 -22.10 -25.02
C THR A 132 -3.69 -22.76 -23.70
N LEU A 133 -3.43 -21.95 -22.65
CA LEU A 133 -3.15 -22.47 -21.32
C LEU A 133 -4.35 -23.19 -20.72
N CYS A 134 -5.53 -22.58 -20.78
CA CYS A 134 -6.73 -23.17 -20.18
C CYS A 134 -7.13 -24.50 -20.83
N GLU A 135 -6.96 -24.64 -22.14
CA GLU A 135 -7.40 -25.80 -22.94
C GLU A 135 -6.33 -26.89 -23.09
N LYS A 136 -5.05 -26.54 -23.20
CA LYS A 136 -3.98 -27.50 -23.53
C LYS A 136 -3.03 -27.79 -22.37
N TRP A 137 -2.82 -26.83 -21.47
CA TRP A 137 -1.95 -27.09 -20.31
C TRP A 137 -2.68 -27.96 -19.32
N SER A 138 -2.04 -28.94 -18.67
CA SER A 138 -2.75 -29.79 -17.71
C SER A 138 -3.19 -29.00 -16.47
N ARG A 139 -2.45 -27.95 -16.10
CA ARG A 139 -2.59 -27.19 -14.85
C ARG A 139 -3.67 -26.11 -14.91
N ARG A 140 -4.28 -25.80 -13.77
CA ARG A 140 -5.21 -24.67 -13.58
C ARG A 140 -4.40 -23.40 -13.31
N LEU A 141 -4.81 -22.32 -13.96
CA LEU A 141 -4.15 -21.02 -13.91
C LEU A 141 -4.73 -20.16 -12.77
N VAL A 142 -3.89 -19.80 -11.80
CA VAL A 142 -4.23 -18.87 -10.72
C VAL A 142 -3.37 -17.63 -10.86
N LEU A 143 -4.00 -16.52 -11.28
CA LEU A 143 -3.33 -15.23 -11.42
C LEU A 143 -3.45 -14.45 -10.10
N LEU A 144 -2.30 -14.18 -9.49
CA LEU A 144 -2.17 -13.42 -8.25
C LEU A 144 -1.70 -12.00 -8.61
N PHE A 145 -2.59 -11.02 -8.49
CA PHE A 145 -2.30 -9.62 -8.76
C PHE A 145 -2.00 -8.90 -7.45
N ASP A 146 -0.73 -8.57 -7.22
CA ASP A 146 -0.30 -7.82 -6.06
C ASP A 146 -0.30 -6.31 -6.34
N GLU A 147 -0.56 -5.48 -5.32
CA GLU A 147 -0.61 -4.02 -5.42
C GLU A 147 -1.49 -3.49 -6.59
N PHE A 148 -2.71 -4.02 -6.71
CA PHE A 148 -3.56 -3.80 -7.89
C PHE A 148 -4.32 -2.46 -7.91
N ASP A 149 -4.24 -1.63 -6.87
CA ASP A 149 -5.04 -0.40 -6.73
C ASP A 149 -4.84 0.59 -7.88
N GLU A 150 -3.59 0.99 -8.16
CA GLU A 150 -3.28 2.00 -9.19
C GLU A 150 -3.65 1.50 -10.59
N VAL A 151 -3.32 0.24 -10.87
CA VAL A 151 -3.63 -0.42 -12.15
C VAL A 151 -5.14 -0.50 -12.36
N TYR A 152 -5.92 -0.86 -11.33
CA TYR A 152 -7.37 -0.89 -11.41
C TYR A 152 -7.97 0.50 -11.70
N ASN A 153 -7.40 1.54 -11.12
CA ASN A 153 -7.88 2.91 -11.26
C ASN A 153 -7.49 3.54 -12.61
N SER A 154 -6.34 3.18 -13.19
CA SER A 154 -5.87 3.78 -14.45
C SER A 154 -6.20 3.00 -15.71
N LEU A 155 -6.35 1.67 -15.64
CA LEU A 155 -6.57 0.83 -16.83
C LEU A 155 -7.89 1.12 -17.55
N GLU A 156 -7.90 0.81 -18.84
CA GLU A 156 -9.08 0.97 -19.69
C GLU A 156 -10.14 -0.10 -19.39
N PRO A 157 -11.44 0.26 -19.36
CA PRO A 157 -12.52 -0.68 -19.03
C PRO A 157 -12.55 -1.97 -19.85
N ARG A 158 -12.19 -1.89 -21.14
CA ARG A 158 -12.15 -3.04 -22.06
C ARG A 158 -11.23 -4.17 -21.59
N VAL A 159 -10.17 -3.87 -20.83
CA VAL A 159 -9.27 -4.88 -20.26
C VAL A 159 -10.01 -5.71 -19.22
N PHE A 160 -10.83 -5.09 -18.37
CA PHE A 160 -11.59 -5.77 -17.34
C PHE A 160 -12.71 -6.63 -17.91
N LEU A 161 -13.43 -6.12 -18.92
CA LEU A 161 -14.41 -6.91 -19.68
C LEU A 161 -13.75 -8.15 -20.30
N ASN A 162 -12.54 -7.99 -20.84
CA ASN A 162 -11.79 -9.10 -21.41
C ASN A 162 -11.43 -10.18 -20.36
N LEU A 163 -10.89 -9.77 -19.21
CA LEU A 163 -10.59 -10.69 -18.10
C LEU A 163 -11.85 -11.36 -17.55
N ARG A 164 -12.95 -10.61 -17.42
CA ARG A 164 -14.26 -11.14 -17.01
C ARG A 164 -14.73 -12.25 -17.97
N ALA A 165 -14.68 -11.99 -19.27
CA ALA A 165 -15.07 -12.94 -20.31
C ALA A 165 -14.20 -14.21 -20.30
N LEU A 166 -12.88 -14.08 -20.12
CA LEU A 166 -11.99 -15.24 -19.98
C LEU A 166 -12.36 -16.09 -18.77
N ARG A 167 -12.65 -15.47 -17.63
CA ARG A 167 -13.07 -16.17 -16.41
C ARG A 167 -14.43 -16.85 -16.56
N ASP A 168 -15.39 -16.23 -17.24
CA ASP A 168 -16.69 -16.86 -17.55
C ASP A 168 -16.56 -18.06 -18.47
N LYS A 169 -15.65 -17.98 -19.45
CA LYS A 169 -15.39 -19.09 -20.37
C LYS A 169 -14.71 -20.26 -19.68
N TYR A 170 -13.87 -20.00 -18.67
CA TYR A 170 -13.04 -21.00 -18.01
C TYR A 170 -13.17 -21.03 -16.47
N PRO A 171 -14.39 -21.22 -15.92
CA PRO A 171 -14.66 -21.06 -14.50
C PRO A 171 -13.99 -22.12 -13.59
N ARG A 172 -13.47 -23.21 -14.17
CA ARG A 172 -12.72 -24.26 -13.45
C ARG A 172 -11.22 -24.28 -13.75
N ARG A 173 -10.75 -23.38 -14.62
CA ARG A 173 -9.39 -23.41 -15.17
C ARG A 173 -8.64 -22.09 -14.99
N LEU A 174 -9.36 -20.98 -14.82
CA LEU A 174 -8.80 -19.65 -14.61
C LEU A 174 -9.40 -18.99 -13.36
N MET A 175 -8.54 -18.52 -12.46
CA MET A 175 -8.92 -17.81 -11.23
C MET A 175 -8.08 -16.56 -11.05
N TYR A 176 -8.68 -15.53 -10.45
CA TYR A 176 -7.99 -14.30 -10.05
C TYR A 176 -7.99 -14.15 -8.53
N ILE A 177 -6.84 -13.81 -7.96
CA ILE A 177 -6.73 -13.27 -6.61
C ILE A 177 -6.11 -11.88 -6.73
N VAL A 178 -6.76 -10.87 -6.18
CA VAL A 178 -6.27 -9.49 -6.21
C VAL A 178 -5.95 -9.00 -4.80
N VAL A 179 -4.87 -8.25 -4.65
CA VAL A 179 -4.52 -7.53 -3.43
C VAL A 179 -4.75 -6.05 -3.66
N VAL A 180 -5.56 -5.44 -2.80
CA VAL A 180 -5.90 -4.01 -2.89
C VAL A 180 -5.96 -3.35 -1.50
N GLY A 181 -5.80 -2.04 -1.47
CA GLY A 181 -5.98 -1.20 -0.29
C GLY A 181 -7.45 -0.94 0.00
N THR A 182 -8.26 -0.74 -1.05
CA THR A 182 -9.70 -0.46 -0.95
C THR A 182 -10.49 -1.46 -1.81
N PRO A 183 -11.68 -1.91 -1.37
CA PRO A 183 -12.47 -2.84 -2.19
C PRO A 183 -12.72 -2.29 -3.60
N LEU A 184 -12.58 -3.13 -4.62
CA LEU A 184 -12.72 -2.72 -6.03
C LEU A 184 -14.00 -1.92 -6.32
N PRO A 185 -15.19 -2.30 -5.81
CA PRO A 185 -16.42 -1.53 -6.07
C PRO A 185 -16.45 -0.15 -5.40
N GLU A 186 -15.63 0.07 -4.35
CA GLU A 186 -15.49 1.36 -3.67
C GLU A 186 -14.43 2.25 -4.34
N SER A 187 -13.45 1.67 -5.04
CA SER A 187 -12.33 2.41 -5.64
C SER A 187 -12.71 3.12 -6.94
N ARG A 188 -13.45 2.44 -7.82
CA ARG A 188 -13.85 2.96 -9.14
C ARG A 188 -15.22 2.46 -9.54
N HIS A 189 -16.05 3.35 -10.07
CA HIS A 189 -17.41 3.05 -10.50
C HIS A 189 -17.55 3.08 -12.03
N GLY A 190 -18.43 2.23 -12.55
CA GLY A 190 -18.78 2.14 -13.97
C GLY A 190 -19.30 0.74 -14.33
N PRO A 191 -20.26 0.59 -15.24
CA PRO A 191 -20.87 -0.71 -15.55
C PRO A 191 -19.84 -1.73 -16.05
N GLU A 192 -18.97 -1.30 -16.97
CA GLU A 192 -17.94 -2.15 -17.60
C GLU A 192 -16.89 -2.67 -16.62
N ILE A 193 -16.60 -1.90 -15.57
CA ILE A 193 -15.62 -2.26 -14.53
C ILE A 193 -16.32 -3.05 -13.41
N GLY A 194 -17.58 -2.72 -13.15
CA GLY A 194 -18.43 -3.36 -12.15
C GLY A 194 -18.56 -4.86 -12.38
N GLU A 195 -18.67 -5.32 -13.63
CA GLU A 195 -18.76 -6.75 -13.95
C GLU A 195 -17.52 -7.52 -13.48
N PHE A 196 -16.31 -6.98 -13.68
CA PHE A 196 -15.08 -7.59 -13.19
C PHE A 196 -14.99 -7.52 -11.66
N ALA A 197 -15.34 -6.38 -11.06
CA ALA A 197 -15.34 -6.22 -9.61
C ALA A 197 -16.34 -7.16 -8.90
N GLU A 198 -17.45 -7.50 -9.56
CA GLU A 198 -18.46 -8.43 -9.05
C GLU A 198 -17.89 -9.82 -8.75
N LEU A 199 -16.89 -10.28 -9.53
CA LEU A 199 -16.19 -11.55 -9.32
C LEU A 199 -15.68 -11.72 -7.89
N PHE A 200 -15.32 -10.62 -7.24
CA PHE A 200 -14.67 -10.61 -5.92
C PHE A 200 -15.63 -10.24 -4.80
N THR A 201 -16.81 -9.70 -5.10
CA THR A 201 -17.69 -9.07 -4.11
C THR A 201 -18.10 -10.04 -3.01
N ARG A 202 -18.38 -11.30 -3.36
CA ARG A 202 -18.73 -12.37 -2.39
C ARG A 202 -17.56 -12.81 -1.52
N HIS A 203 -16.33 -12.64 -2.00
CA HIS A 203 -15.11 -13.14 -1.36
C HIS A 203 -14.10 -12.00 -1.20
N THR A 204 -14.58 -10.87 -0.67
CA THR A 204 -13.72 -9.78 -0.22
C THR A 204 -13.23 -10.08 1.20
N TYR A 205 -11.96 -10.43 1.36
CA TYR A 205 -11.34 -10.74 2.64
C TYR A 205 -10.58 -9.53 3.19
N TYR A 206 -10.99 -9.02 4.35
CA TYR A 206 -10.30 -7.92 5.01
C TYR A 206 -9.20 -8.43 5.93
N LEU A 207 -7.95 -8.12 5.60
CA LEU A 207 -6.79 -8.50 6.39
C LEU A 207 -6.65 -7.56 7.59
N LYS A 208 -6.77 -8.13 8.78
CA LYS A 208 -6.74 -7.40 10.06
C LYS A 208 -5.33 -7.43 10.68
N PRO A 209 -5.05 -6.55 11.68
CA PRO A 209 -3.88 -6.70 12.54
C PRO A 209 -3.76 -8.12 13.11
N LEU A 210 -2.51 -8.54 13.32
CA LEU A 210 -2.18 -9.86 13.84
C LEU A 210 -2.83 -10.07 15.21
N LYS A 211 -3.30 -11.30 15.44
CA LYS A 211 -3.79 -11.73 16.75
C LYS A 211 -2.61 -12.02 17.68
N ARG A 212 -2.90 -12.10 18.98
CA ARG A 212 -1.86 -12.29 20.02
C ARG A 212 -0.86 -13.41 19.72
N ALA A 213 -1.33 -14.60 19.35
CA ALA A 213 -0.45 -15.72 19.02
C ALA A 213 0.49 -15.42 17.84
N ASP A 214 0.00 -14.71 16.82
CA ASP A 214 0.79 -14.32 15.66
C ASP A 214 1.75 -13.16 15.96
N ILE A 215 1.37 -12.25 16.86
CA ILE A 215 2.26 -11.20 17.38
C ILE A 215 3.46 -11.83 18.07
N GLU A 216 3.23 -12.77 18.99
CA GLU A 216 4.29 -13.47 19.72
C GLU A 216 5.22 -14.22 18.75
N ARG A 217 4.65 -14.94 17.77
CA ARG A 217 5.45 -15.63 16.74
C ARG A 217 6.31 -14.67 15.92
N LEU A 218 5.78 -13.50 15.54
CA LEU A 218 6.54 -12.49 14.80
C LEU A 218 7.70 -11.95 15.64
N ILE A 219 7.44 -11.60 16.91
CA ILE A 219 8.46 -11.08 17.82
C ILE A 219 9.55 -12.14 18.06
N HIS A 220 9.17 -13.40 18.28
CA HIS A 220 10.13 -14.49 18.47
C HIS A 220 10.97 -14.75 17.22
N ARG A 221 10.37 -14.69 16.03
CA ARG A 221 11.10 -14.80 14.77
C ARG A 221 12.10 -13.66 14.62
N PHE A 222 11.65 -12.42 14.82
CA PHE A 222 12.53 -11.25 14.78
C PHE A 222 13.71 -11.39 15.75
N ALA A 223 13.43 -11.81 16.99
CA ALA A 223 14.44 -12.01 18.02
C ALA A 223 15.49 -13.03 17.60
N ALA A 224 15.06 -14.17 17.04
CA ALA A 224 15.95 -15.21 16.54
C ALA A 224 16.82 -14.75 15.35
N GLU A 225 16.23 -14.01 14.41
CA GLU A 225 16.93 -13.51 13.21
C GLU A 225 17.94 -12.40 13.52
N ASN A 226 17.74 -11.65 14.61
CA ASN A 226 18.55 -10.49 14.99
C ASN A 226 19.36 -10.71 16.28
N GLU A 227 19.45 -11.96 16.77
CA GLU A 227 20.14 -12.33 18.03
C GLU A 227 19.69 -11.49 19.25
N ALA A 228 18.46 -11.00 19.22
CA ALA A 228 17.89 -10.15 20.26
C ALA A 228 17.19 -10.98 21.35
N HIS A 229 17.13 -10.43 22.56
CA HIS A 229 16.49 -11.09 23.71
C HIS A 229 15.40 -10.20 24.29
N PHE A 230 14.14 -10.59 24.10
CA PHE A 230 12.98 -9.91 24.66
C PHE A 230 12.43 -10.66 25.87
N SER A 231 12.22 -9.93 26.96
CA SER A 231 11.50 -10.39 28.14
C SER A 231 9.99 -10.40 27.87
N ALA A 232 9.21 -11.05 28.75
CA ALA A 232 7.75 -11.02 28.67
C ALA A 232 7.17 -9.59 28.73
N GLN A 233 7.83 -8.68 29.46
CA GLN A 233 7.42 -7.27 29.53
C GLN A 233 7.67 -6.53 28.21
N ASP A 234 8.76 -6.86 27.50
CA ASP A 234 9.05 -6.27 26.19
C ASP A 234 8.03 -6.74 25.16
N VAL A 235 7.69 -8.03 25.18
CA VAL A 235 6.66 -8.60 24.30
C VAL A 235 5.32 -7.90 24.51
N GLU A 236 4.93 -7.65 25.76
CA GLU A 236 3.69 -6.93 26.08
C GLU A 236 3.74 -5.48 25.61
N LEU A 237 4.86 -4.79 25.85
CA LEU A 237 5.08 -3.42 25.38
C LEU A 237 4.99 -3.34 23.85
N ILE A 238 5.68 -4.22 23.12
CA ILE A 238 5.66 -4.28 21.66
C ILE A 238 4.22 -4.48 21.16
N ALA A 239 3.50 -5.45 21.73
CA ALA A 239 2.13 -5.76 21.35
C ALA A 239 1.17 -4.58 21.61
N GLU A 240 1.30 -3.90 22.75
CA GLU A 240 0.48 -2.75 23.12
C GLU A 240 0.77 -1.53 22.22
N GLN A 241 2.04 -1.27 21.93
CA GLN A 241 2.47 -0.12 21.13
C GLN A 241 2.07 -0.28 19.65
N ALA A 242 2.35 -1.44 19.04
CA ALA A 242 2.12 -1.67 17.61
C ALA A 242 0.72 -2.20 17.27
N GLY A 243 -0.03 -2.71 18.24
CA GLY A 243 -1.42 -3.14 18.05
C GLY A 243 -1.63 -4.27 17.05
N GLY A 244 -0.60 -5.09 16.78
CA GLY A 244 -0.66 -6.19 15.82
C GLY A 244 -0.34 -5.82 14.37
N HIS A 245 0.03 -4.58 14.07
CA HIS A 245 0.46 -4.21 12.73
C HIS A 245 1.91 -4.65 12.47
N PRO A 246 2.20 -5.50 11.46
CA PRO A 246 3.54 -6.05 11.22
C PRO A 246 4.66 -5.01 11.09
N GLY A 247 4.49 -3.96 10.26
CA GLY A 247 5.50 -2.90 10.11
C GLY A 247 5.85 -2.19 11.43
N LEU A 248 4.84 -1.73 12.18
CA LEU A 248 5.02 -1.19 13.53
C LEU A 248 5.61 -2.19 14.52
N LEU A 249 5.25 -3.48 14.46
CA LEU A 249 5.83 -4.51 15.33
C LEU A 249 7.33 -4.65 15.09
N GLU A 250 7.75 -4.81 13.83
CA GLU A 250 9.15 -4.94 13.45
C GLU A 250 9.94 -3.66 13.80
N ALA A 251 9.38 -2.48 13.53
CA ALA A 251 10.00 -1.21 13.88
C ALA A 251 10.21 -1.08 15.40
N THR A 252 9.20 -1.47 16.19
CA THR A 252 9.27 -1.44 17.66
C THR A 252 10.28 -2.46 18.19
N CYS A 253 10.30 -3.68 17.63
CA CYS A 253 11.29 -4.70 17.98
C CYS A 253 12.72 -4.22 17.73
N ARG A 254 12.98 -3.58 16.59
CA ARG A 254 14.31 -3.07 16.22
C ARG A 254 14.81 -2.03 17.22
N ILE A 255 13.98 -1.04 17.54
CA ILE A 255 14.32 0.03 18.50
C ILE A 255 14.59 -0.56 19.88
N LEU A 256 13.76 -1.51 20.33
CA LEU A 256 13.98 -2.19 21.61
C LEU A 256 15.26 -3.02 21.61
N ALA A 257 15.56 -3.75 20.54
CA ALA A 257 16.79 -4.52 20.43
C ALA A 257 18.04 -3.63 20.51
N GLU A 258 18.04 -2.49 19.82
CA GLU A 258 19.12 -1.50 19.88
C GLU A 258 19.31 -0.93 21.30
N SER A 259 18.22 -0.57 21.98
CA SER A 259 18.26 -0.03 23.35
C SER A 259 18.84 -1.01 24.39
N ILE A 260 18.70 -2.32 24.16
CA ILE A 260 19.26 -3.36 25.03
C ILE A 260 20.79 -3.44 24.87
N VAL A 261 21.30 -3.24 23.65
CA VAL A 261 22.73 -3.32 23.33
C VAL A 261 23.50 -2.12 23.90
N GLU A 262 22.88 -0.93 23.93
CA GLU A 262 23.53 0.30 24.41
C GLU A 262 23.74 0.36 25.94
N GLY A 263 23.29 -0.66 26.69
CA GLY A 263 23.51 -0.74 28.15
C GLY A 263 22.76 0.32 28.95
N VAL A 264 21.83 1.05 28.32
CA VAL A 264 20.92 1.97 29.00
C VAL A 264 19.97 1.13 29.84
N GLY A 265 19.99 1.30 31.17
CA GLY A 265 19.01 0.68 32.04
C GLY A 265 17.60 0.97 31.52
N ARG A 266 16.74 -0.05 31.41
CA ARG A 266 15.41 0.02 30.78
C ARG A 266 14.47 0.95 31.54
N ASP A 267 14.62 2.26 31.35
CA ASP A 267 13.59 3.23 31.69
C ASP A 267 12.53 3.15 30.59
N THR A 268 11.36 2.60 30.94
CA THR A 268 10.21 2.51 30.04
C THR A 268 9.86 3.87 29.43
N ARG A 269 10.04 4.97 30.16
CA ARG A 269 9.75 6.32 29.64
C ARG A 269 10.72 6.71 28.53
N PHE A 270 12.00 6.39 28.69
CA PHE A 270 13.00 6.67 27.67
C PHE A 270 12.71 5.90 26.38
N VAL A 271 12.39 4.61 26.49
CA VAL A 271 11.99 3.78 25.34
C VAL A 271 10.74 4.33 24.66
N LEU A 272 9.70 4.69 25.43
CA LEU A 272 8.47 5.26 24.87
C LEU A 272 8.73 6.57 24.11
N ASN A 273 9.60 7.44 24.63
CA ASN A 273 10.01 8.66 23.93
C ASN A 273 10.77 8.34 22.63
N GLN A 274 11.69 7.37 22.66
CA GLN A 274 12.38 6.93 21.44
C GLN A 274 11.41 6.39 20.39
N LEU A 275 10.44 5.56 20.77
CA LEU A 275 9.43 5.03 19.86
C LEU A 275 8.58 6.16 19.24
N ALA A 276 8.14 7.10 20.09
CA ALA A 276 7.32 8.24 19.71
C ALA A 276 8.02 9.18 18.70
N ASP A 277 9.34 9.30 18.76
CA ASP A 277 10.14 10.16 17.90
C ASP A 277 10.87 9.43 16.78
N ASN A 278 10.76 8.09 16.71
CA ASN A 278 11.50 7.32 15.72
C ASN A 278 10.99 7.58 14.29
N PRO A 279 11.87 7.94 13.34
CA PRO A 279 11.49 8.17 11.95
C PRO A 279 10.83 6.97 11.26
N ASN A 280 11.26 5.73 11.56
CA ASN A 280 10.69 4.53 10.93
C ASN A 280 9.25 4.29 11.39
N ILE A 281 8.96 4.49 12.68
CA ILE A 281 7.59 4.41 13.21
C ILE A 281 6.71 5.47 12.55
N ARG A 282 7.22 6.70 12.44
CA ARG A 282 6.50 7.80 11.78
C ARG A 282 6.17 7.46 10.33
N ILE A 283 7.15 6.99 9.55
CA ILE A 283 6.95 6.58 8.15
C ILE A 283 5.84 5.52 8.04
N GLU A 284 5.81 4.53 8.94
CA GLU A 284 4.78 3.49 8.92
C GLU A 284 3.38 4.05 9.28
N CYS A 285 3.28 4.90 10.30
CA CYS A 285 2.02 5.59 10.64
C CYS A 285 1.51 6.46 9.49
N VAL A 286 2.40 7.11 8.74
CA VAL A 286 2.07 7.98 7.61
C VAL A 286 1.57 7.17 6.42
N LYS A 287 2.21 6.04 6.10
CA LYS A 287 1.71 5.10 5.09
C LYS A 287 0.31 4.59 5.44
N LEU A 288 0.08 4.27 6.72
CA LEU A 288 -1.23 3.87 7.22
C LEU A 288 -2.26 4.98 7.05
N TRP A 289 -1.95 6.19 7.51
CA TRP A 289 -2.80 7.37 7.41
C TRP A 289 -3.19 7.67 5.96
N ASN A 290 -2.20 7.71 5.06
CA ASN A 290 -2.40 8.02 3.65
C ASN A 290 -3.11 6.90 2.87
N SER A 291 -3.16 5.67 3.42
CA SER A 291 -3.97 4.58 2.86
C SER A 291 -5.48 4.72 3.14
N LEU A 292 -5.88 5.67 3.99
CA LEU A 292 -7.26 5.96 4.33
C LEU A 292 -7.80 7.12 3.46
N SER A 293 -9.07 7.05 3.09
CA SER A 293 -9.73 8.15 2.38
C SER A 293 -9.85 9.39 3.29
N PRO A 294 -9.95 10.61 2.72
CA PRO A 294 -10.13 11.83 3.51
C PRO A 294 -11.32 11.77 4.49
N GLU A 295 -12.42 11.14 4.07
CA GLU A 295 -13.59 10.90 4.94
C GLU A 295 -13.24 10.03 6.16
N ARG A 296 -12.43 8.98 5.96
CA ARG A 296 -11.99 8.07 7.02
C ARG A 296 -10.93 8.71 7.92
N GLN A 297 -10.02 9.52 7.36
CA GLN A 297 -9.07 10.33 8.13
C GLN A 297 -9.81 11.29 9.06
N LYS A 298 -10.76 12.06 8.53
CA LYS A 298 -11.61 12.96 9.32
C LYS A 298 -12.37 12.21 10.41
N ALA A 299 -12.93 11.04 10.09
CA ALA A 299 -13.61 10.21 11.07
C ALA A 299 -12.68 9.79 12.22
N LEU A 300 -11.42 9.47 11.96
CA LEU A 300 -10.48 9.15 13.05
C LEU A 300 -10.21 10.35 13.95
N LEU A 301 -10.10 11.56 13.39
CA LEU A 301 -9.92 12.79 14.18
C LEU A 301 -11.16 13.07 15.04
N ASP A 302 -12.36 12.96 14.46
CA ASP A 302 -13.62 13.09 15.19
C ASP A 302 -13.75 12.03 16.29
N PHE A 303 -13.30 10.81 16.02
CA PHE A 303 -13.27 9.72 16.99
C PHE A 303 -12.36 10.03 18.17
N VAL A 304 -11.14 10.51 17.92
CA VAL A 304 -10.20 10.91 18.97
C VAL A 304 -10.73 12.09 19.80
N LYS A 305 -11.42 13.03 19.15
CA LYS A 305 -11.97 14.24 19.78
C LYS A 305 -13.22 13.98 20.61
N HIS A 306 -14.13 13.13 20.11
CA HIS A 306 -15.47 12.96 20.67
C HIS A 306 -15.75 11.56 21.24
N GLY A 307 -14.86 10.60 21.03
CA GLY A 307 -15.02 9.21 21.43
C GLY A 307 -16.06 8.43 20.62
N ARG A 308 -16.66 9.04 19.59
CA ARG A 308 -17.71 8.43 18.76
C ARG A 308 -17.77 9.04 17.37
N ILE A 309 -18.24 8.25 16.41
CA ILE A 309 -18.42 8.64 15.01
C ILE A 309 -19.68 8.01 14.41
N ALA A 310 -20.02 8.38 13.18
CA ALA A 310 -21.13 7.77 12.47
C ALA A 310 -20.93 6.24 12.32
N SER A 311 -21.97 5.46 12.63
CA SER A 311 -21.89 3.99 12.66
C SER A 311 -21.37 3.37 11.37
N ARG A 312 -21.72 3.93 10.20
CA ARG A 312 -21.19 3.50 8.89
C ARG A 312 -19.65 3.60 8.83
N LEU A 313 -19.08 4.71 9.31
CA LEU A 313 -17.64 4.95 9.30
C LEU A 313 -16.92 4.11 10.35
N GLU A 314 -17.52 3.93 11.53
CA GLU A 314 -17.01 3.02 12.56
C GLU A 314 -16.91 1.58 12.04
N GLN A 315 -17.96 1.09 11.38
CA GLN A 315 -17.96 -0.24 10.77
C GLN A 315 -16.91 -0.35 9.66
N ALA A 316 -16.76 0.67 8.81
CA ALA A 316 -15.76 0.67 7.74
C ALA A 316 -14.32 0.62 8.29
N LEU A 317 -14.01 1.43 9.29
CA LEU A 317 -12.71 1.44 9.96
C LEU A 317 -12.45 0.14 10.73
N SER A 318 -13.49 -0.43 11.37
CA SER A 318 -13.41 -1.71 12.09
C SER A 318 -13.19 -2.90 11.16
N ARG A 319 -13.80 -2.89 9.95
CA ARG A 319 -13.55 -3.91 8.92
C ARG A 319 -12.09 -3.90 8.48
N LYS A 320 -11.50 -2.71 8.28
CA LYS A 320 -10.07 -2.54 7.97
C LYS A 320 -9.13 -2.80 9.16
N GLY A 321 -9.67 -3.04 10.36
CA GLY A 321 -8.89 -3.26 11.58
C GLY A 321 -8.19 -2.01 12.10
N ILE A 322 -8.59 -0.82 11.65
CA ILE A 322 -8.11 0.44 12.21
C ILE A 322 -8.73 0.68 13.60
N LEU A 323 -10.03 0.42 13.70
CA LEU A 323 -10.74 0.39 14.97
C LEU A 323 -10.88 -1.07 15.42
N THR A 324 -10.55 -1.33 16.68
CA THR A 324 -10.54 -2.66 17.29
C THR A 324 -11.24 -2.60 18.66
N PRO A 325 -11.91 -3.67 19.09
CA PRO A 325 -12.43 -3.73 20.45
C PRO A 325 -11.28 -3.88 21.44
N ASP A 326 -11.34 -3.15 22.55
CA ASP A 326 -10.50 -3.38 23.71
C ASP A 326 -10.99 -4.62 24.51
N PRO A 327 -10.28 -5.03 25.58
CA PRO A 327 -10.71 -6.15 26.42
C PRO A 327 -12.09 -5.99 27.08
N HIS A 328 -12.61 -4.77 27.17
CA HIS A 328 -13.93 -4.44 27.71
C HIS A 328 -15.00 -4.30 26.62
N GLY A 329 -14.65 -4.51 25.35
CA GLY A 329 -15.54 -4.39 24.19
C GLY A 329 -15.75 -2.96 23.70
N GLN A 330 -15.01 -1.97 24.22
CA GLN A 330 -15.06 -0.60 23.74
C GLN A 330 -14.18 -0.44 22.50
N THR A 331 -14.68 0.30 21.51
CA THR A 331 -13.92 0.59 20.29
C THR A 331 -12.72 1.48 20.61
N LYS A 332 -11.54 1.15 20.10
CA LYS A 332 -10.31 1.96 20.15
C LYS A 332 -9.53 1.90 18.85
N ILE A 333 -8.60 2.83 18.64
CA ILE A 333 -7.63 2.73 17.55
C ILE A 333 -6.64 1.60 17.87
N PHE A 334 -6.25 0.81 16.86
CA PHE A 334 -5.25 -0.24 17.06
C PHE A 334 -3.89 0.38 17.41
N GLY A 335 -3.24 -0.14 18.44
CA GLY A 335 -1.88 0.25 18.83
C GLY A 335 -1.76 1.70 19.34
N ARG A 336 -0.97 1.90 20.39
CA ARG A 336 -0.73 3.25 20.92
C ARG A 336 0.03 4.15 19.95
N LEU A 337 0.97 3.61 19.19
CA LEU A 337 1.79 4.40 18.26
C LEU A 337 0.95 5.08 17.18
N PHE A 338 -0.02 4.35 16.61
CA PHE A 338 -0.90 4.92 15.59
C PHE A 338 -1.97 5.82 16.22
N GLU A 339 -2.50 5.49 17.39
CA GLU A 339 -3.40 6.38 18.13
C GLU A 339 -2.75 7.74 18.45
N ASP A 340 -1.52 7.73 18.96
CA ASP A 340 -0.74 8.93 19.28
C ASP A 340 -0.43 9.73 18.01
N PHE A 341 -0.14 9.06 16.89
CA PHE A 341 -0.01 9.72 15.60
C PHE A 341 -1.30 10.47 15.22
N VAL A 342 -2.48 9.84 15.31
CA VAL A 342 -3.76 10.49 14.99
C VAL A 342 -4.04 11.65 15.96
N ARG A 343 -3.69 11.52 17.25
CA ARG A 343 -3.79 12.62 18.22
C ARG A 343 -2.91 13.82 17.81
N ARG A 344 -1.70 13.58 17.32
CA ARG A 344 -0.82 14.66 16.80
C ARG A 344 -1.42 15.33 15.57
N GLN A 345 -2.01 14.57 14.65
CA GLN A 345 -2.72 15.12 13.49
C GLN A 345 -3.85 16.06 13.93
N LEU A 346 -4.63 15.67 14.94
CA LEU A 346 -5.69 16.51 15.50
C LEU A 346 -5.12 17.80 16.10
N LEU A 347 -4.04 17.71 16.87
CA LEU A 347 -3.40 18.90 17.47
C LEU A 347 -2.87 19.87 16.41
N LEU A 348 -2.35 19.37 15.30
CA LEU A 348 -1.89 20.19 14.18
C LEU A 348 -3.05 20.91 13.47
N GLN A 349 -4.23 20.26 13.38
CA GLN A 349 -5.44 20.87 12.83
C GLN A 349 -6.09 21.91 13.76
N GLU A 350 -6.08 21.68 15.07
CA GLU A 350 -6.74 22.56 16.04
C GLU A 350 -5.85 23.69 16.55
N ALA A 351 -4.54 23.62 16.33
CA ALA A 351 -3.64 24.68 16.73
C ALA A 351 -4.05 25.99 16.03
N PRO A 352 -4.19 27.12 16.75
CA PRO A 352 -4.42 28.43 16.16
C PRO A 352 -3.15 28.86 15.43
N GLN A 353 -2.92 28.28 14.25
CA GLN A 353 -1.77 28.54 13.42
C GLN A 353 -2.21 29.49 12.34
N LYS A 354 -2.04 30.80 12.58
CA LYS A 354 -1.97 31.73 11.45
C LYS A 354 -0.75 31.34 10.62
N GLY A 355 -0.86 31.37 9.30
CA GLY A 355 0.21 31.05 8.37
C GLY A 355 0.28 29.61 7.89
N VAL A 356 1.33 29.31 7.14
CA VAL A 356 1.58 28.01 6.53
C VAL A 356 2.33 27.12 7.51
N VAL A 357 1.80 25.92 7.77
CA VAL A 357 2.45 24.89 8.56
C VAL A 357 2.49 23.58 7.79
N ILE A 358 3.66 22.96 7.76
CA ILE A 358 3.85 21.64 7.17
C ILE A 358 3.88 20.64 8.30
N ASP A 359 2.95 19.69 8.26
CA ASP A 359 3.13 18.45 8.98
C ASP A 359 4.10 17.57 8.19
N ILE A 360 5.37 17.63 8.58
CA ILE A 360 6.45 16.87 7.95
C ILE A 360 6.16 15.36 8.06
N ASP A 361 5.47 14.93 9.12
CA ASP A 361 5.15 13.52 9.32
C ASP A 361 4.16 13.08 8.24
N SER A 362 2.93 13.62 8.19
CA SER A 362 1.94 13.20 7.19
C SER A 362 2.21 13.68 5.75
N GLY A 363 3.08 14.68 5.57
CA GLY A 363 3.26 15.41 4.32
C GLY A 363 2.12 16.38 4.03
N GLN A 364 1.21 16.60 4.97
CA GLN A 364 0.07 17.50 4.82
C GLN A 364 0.48 18.94 5.12
N VAL A 365 -0.18 19.87 4.43
CA VAL A 365 0.05 21.31 4.57
C VAL A 365 -1.23 21.94 5.08
N TYR A 366 -1.07 22.81 6.05
CA TYR A 366 -2.12 23.56 6.70
C TYR A 366 -1.87 25.06 6.50
N VAL A 367 -2.92 25.81 6.20
CA VAL A 367 -2.91 27.27 6.07
C VAL A 367 -4.00 27.82 6.97
N ASP A 368 -3.64 28.69 7.91
CA ASP A 368 -4.59 29.26 8.87
C ASP A 368 -5.43 28.17 9.60
N GLY A 369 -4.81 27.02 9.90
CA GLY A 369 -5.44 25.85 10.54
C GLY A 369 -6.30 24.97 9.60
N GLN A 370 -6.41 25.31 8.31
CA GLN A 370 -7.15 24.51 7.33
C GLN A 370 -6.22 23.70 6.43
N GLN A 371 -6.52 22.41 6.23
CA GLN A 371 -5.75 21.56 5.34
C GLN A 371 -5.91 22.04 3.88
N THR A 372 -4.79 22.20 3.16
CA THR A 372 -4.80 22.60 1.75
C THR A 372 -5.13 21.41 0.84
N GLU A 373 -5.38 21.70 -0.44
CA GLU A 373 -5.34 20.68 -1.49
C GLU A 373 -3.99 19.95 -1.49
N VAL A 374 -3.99 18.68 -1.92
CA VAL A 374 -2.77 17.86 -2.00
C VAL A 374 -1.77 18.53 -2.95
N LEU A 375 -0.56 18.78 -2.44
CA LEU A 375 0.54 19.33 -3.24
C LEU A 375 1.13 18.23 -4.14
N THR A 376 1.52 18.60 -5.35
CA THR A 376 2.37 17.74 -6.18
C THR A 376 3.76 17.61 -5.55
N ASN A 377 4.52 16.58 -5.92
CA ASN A 377 5.88 16.37 -5.38
C ASN A 377 6.78 17.61 -5.53
N LEU A 378 6.74 18.29 -6.69
CA LEU A 378 7.54 19.50 -6.91
C LEU A 378 7.05 20.69 -6.05
N GLU A 379 5.73 20.86 -5.91
CA GLU A 379 5.15 21.92 -5.06
C GLU A 379 5.52 21.68 -3.59
N TYR A 380 5.43 20.44 -3.13
CA TYR A 380 5.79 20.05 -1.77
C TYR A 380 7.28 20.27 -1.49
N ARG A 381 8.18 19.83 -2.39
CA ARG A 381 9.63 20.07 -2.27
C ARG A 381 9.97 21.57 -2.20
N LEU A 382 9.34 22.38 -3.06
CA LEU A 382 9.51 23.82 -3.05
C LEU A 382 9.08 24.40 -1.70
N LEU A 383 7.89 24.02 -1.23
CA LEU A 383 7.38 24.50 0.04
C LEU A 383 8.27 24.05 1.22
N LEU A 384 8.75 22.80 1.21
CA LEU A 384 9.63 22.25 2.25
C LEU A 384 10.97 22.99 2.30
N LEU A 385 11.59 23.29 1.15
CA LEU A 385 12.79 24.13 1.08
C LEU A 385 12.54 25.49 1.72
N LEU A 386 11.45 26.16 1.32
CA LEU A 386 11.11 27.49 1.79
C LEU A 386 10.75 27.51 3.28
N TYR A 387 10.08 26.46 3.77
CA TYR A 387 9.71 26.28 5.17
C TYR A 387 10.92 25.99 6.06
N GLY A 388 11.85 25.15 5.60
CA GLY A 388 13.15 24.95 6.27
C GLY A 388 14.00 26.22 6.28
N ASN A 389 13.79 27.12 5.32
CA ASN A 389 14.42 28.43 5.22
C ASN A 389 13.47 29.59 5.59
N MET A 390 12.53 29.35 6.52
CA MET A 390 11.49 30.31 6.86
C MET A 390 12.03 31.73 7.11
N GLY A 391 11.48 32.71 6.40
CA GLY A 391 11.89 34.12 6.47
C GLY A 391 13.17 34.47 5.70
N LYS A 392 13.86 33.51 5.08
CA LYS A 392 15.06 33.72 4.26
C LYS A 392 14.72 33.63 2.78
N ILE A 393 15.52 34.32 1.95
CA ILE A 393 15.39 34.25 0.49
C ILE A 393 16.04 32.96 0.00
N CYS A 394 15.28 32.17 -0.75
CA CYS A 394 15.79 31.07 -1.56
C CYS A 394 15.91 31.55 -3.01
N ASP A 395 17.14 31.58 -3.51
CA ASP A 395 17.43 31.96 -4.88
C ASP A 395 17.10 30.85 -5.88
N LYS A 396 17.25 31.16 -7.17
CA LYS A 396 17.00 30.23 -8.27
C LYS A 396 17.76 28.91 -8.08
N TYR A 397 19.06 28.99 -7.83
CA TYR A 397 19.93 27.82 -7.78
C TYR A 397 19.49 26.85 -6.68
N ARG A 398 19.25 27.36 -5.48
CA ARG A 398 18.74 26.56 -4.35
C ARG A 398 17.37 25.93 -4.64
N ILE A 399 16.50 26.65 -5.33
CA ILE A 399 15.19 26.12 -5.71
C ILE A 399 15.35 24.99 -6.73
N VAL A 400 16.19 25.17 -7.74
CA VAL A 400 16.40 24.14 -8.77
C VAL A 400 16.98 22.87 -8.16
N GLU A 401 18.04 23.02 -7.38
CA GLU A 401 18.75 21.95 -6.69
C GLU A 401 17.79 21.14 -5.78
N ALA A 402 17.02 21.81 -4.93
CA ALA A 402 16.16 21.11 -3.96
C ALA A 402 14.91 20.47 -4.60
N VAL A 403 14.39 21.05 -5.70
CA VAL A 403 13.13 20.60 -6.31
C VAL A 403 13.36 19.56 -7.39
N TRP A 404 14.32 19.79 -8.30
CA TRP A 404 14.62 18.93 -9.44
C TRP A 404 15.90 18.11 -9.28
N GLY A 405 16.90 18.61 -8.54
CA GLY A 405 18.22 17.98 -8.36
C GLY A 405 19.36 18.79 -8.98
N GLU A 406 20.60 18.53 -8.56
CA GLU A 406 21.79 19.27 -9.02
C GLU A 406 21.99 19.21 -10.54
N ASP A 407 21.70 18.08 -11.17
CA ASP A 407 21.89 17.88 -12.62
C ASP A 407 21.00 18.80 -13.49
N TYR A 408 19.96 19.39 -12.90
CA TYR A 408 18.97 20.21 -13.62
C TYR A 408 19.22 21.71 -13.55
N ILE A 409 20.33 22.15 -12.93
CA ILE A 409 20.66 23.58 -12.73
C ILE A 409 20.69 24.36 -14.05
N GLU A 410 21.22 23.77 -15.12
CA GLU A 410 21.32 24.42 -16.44
C GLU A 410 20.06 24.23 -17.31
N GLU A 411 19.19 23.27 -16.97
CA GLU A 411 18.01 22.90 -17.77
C GLU A 411 16.73 23.62 -17.32
N VAL A 412 16.67 24.07 -16.05
CA VAL A 412 15.47 24.70 -15.49
C VAL A 412 15.53 26.22 -15.64
N ASP A 413 14.63 26.76 -16.45
CA ASP A 413 14.45 28.19 -16.67
C ASP A 413 13.58 28.86 -15.59
N ASP A 414 13.60 30.20 -15.59
CA ASP A 414 12.85 31.01 -14.61
C ASP A 414 11.34 30.83 -14.77
N ALA A 415 10.86 30.65 -16.00
CA ALA A 415 9.46 30.44 -16.32
C ALA A 415 8.89 29.17 -15.67
N ARG A 416 9.67 28.09 -15.62
CA ARG A 416 9.27 26.84 -14.98
C ARG A 416 9.17 26.99 -13.46
N ILE A 417 10.07 27.76 -12.83
CA ILE A 417 10.00 28.08 -11.40
C ILE A 417 8.80 28.99 -11.11
N GLU A 418 8.57 30.03 -11.92
CA GLU A 418 7.43 30.93 -11.79
C GLU A 418 6.10 30.17 -11.89
N LYS A 419 6.00 29.22 -12.82
CA LYS A 419 4.82 28.35 -12.97
C LYS A 419 4.61 27.46 -11.74
N LEU A 420 5.69 26.91 -11.18
CA LEU A 420 5.62 26.11 -9.95
C LEU A 420 5.17 26.96 -8.75
N VAL A 421 5.75 28.15 -8.58
CA VAL A 421 5.37 29.10 -7.53
C VAL A 421 3.91 29.54 -7.68
N SER A 422 3.48 29.83 -8.91
CA SER A 422 2.09 30.22 -9.19
C SER A 422 1.10 29.14 -8.77
N ARG A 423 1.37 27.87 -9.11
CA ARG A 423 0.54 26.72 -8.69
C ARG A 423 0.57 26.52 -7.17
N LEU A 424 1.73 26.67 -6.54
CA LEU A 424 1.83 26.59 -5.09
C LEU A 424 0.99 27.68 -4.41
N ARG A 425 1.05 28.93 -4.89
CA ARG A 425 0.24 30.04 -4.38
C ARG A 425 -1.26 29.77 -4.51
N GLN A 426 -1.71 29.13 -5.59
CA GLN A 426 -3.12 28.75 -5.74
C GLN A 426 -3.63 27.86 -4.61
N LYS A 427 -2.74 27.11 -3.96
CA LYS A 427 -3.09 26.18 -2.88
C LYS A 427 -2.87 26.76 -1.48
N ILE A 428 -1.89 27.65 -1.31
CA ILE A 428 -1.49 28.14 0.01
C ILE A 428 -1.88 29.58 0.32
N GLU A 429 -2.21 30.39 -0.69
CA GLU A 429 -2.57 31.80 -0.49
C GLU A 429 -4.09 31.99 -0.47
N PRO A 430 -4.63 32.87 0.39
CA PRO A 430 -6.02 33.29 0.31
C PRO A 430 -6.35 33.97 -1.02
N ASN A 431 -5.39 34.75 -1.55
CA ASN A 431 -5.46 35.34 -2.88
C ASN A 431 -4.11 35.17 -3.60
N PRO A 432 -4.00 34.30 -4.61
CA PRO A 432 -2.74 34.06 -5.32
C PRO A 432 -2.17 35.30 -6.04
N ALA A 433 -3.01 36.28 -6.37
CA ALA A 433 -2.61 37.53 -7.02
C ALA A 433 -2.06 38.56 -6.02
N ASP A 434 -2.36 38.40 -4.73
CA ASP A 434 -1.87 39.25 -3.63
C ASP A 434 -1.28 38.36 -2.52
N PRO A 435 -0.11 37.75 -2.76
CA PRO A 435 0.44 36.72 -1.88
C PRO A 435 0.89 37.31 -0.55
N GLN A 436 0.48 36.66 0.54
CA GLN A 436 0.83 37.04 1.91
C GLN A 436 1.95 36.15 2.47
N TYR A 437 1.99 34.87 2.09
CA TYR A 437 2.95 33.92 2.63
C TYR A 437 4.19 33.75 1.74
N LEU A 438 4.01 33.41 0.47
CA LEU A 438 5.07 33.16 -0.50
C LEU A 438 5.36 34.40 -1.33
N ILE A 439 6.36 35.17 -0.92
CA ILE A 439 6.70 36.47 -1.49
C ILE A 439 7.81 36.36 -2.54
N THR A 440 7.59 37.00 -3.69
CA THR A 440 8.63 37.18 -4.70
C THR A 440 9.50 38.38 -4.33
N ILE A 441 10.80 38.16 -4.21
CA ILE A 441 11.80 39.21 -4.08
C ILE A 441 12.43 39.41 -5.45
N ARG A 442 12.02 40.46 -6.17
CA ARG A 442 12.43 40.72 -7.55
C ARG A 442 13.96 40.68 -7.70
N GLY A 443 14.44 39.89 -8.66
CA GLY A 443 15.86 39.71 -8.97
C GLY A 443 16.66 38.92 -7.93
N ARG A 444 16.02 38.37 -6.88
CA ARG A 444 16.73 37.62 -5.80
C ARG A 444 16.15 36.24 -5.51
N GLY A 445 14.85 36.02 -5.74
CA GLY A 445 14.21 34.71 -5.54
C GLY A 445 12.91 34.81 -4.75
N TYR A 446 12.64 33.79 -3.94
CA TYR A 446 11.37 33.62 -3.23
C TYR A 446 11.59 33.45 -1.73
N ARG A 447 10.60 33.85 -0.94
CA ARG A 447 10.66 33.77 0.52
C ARG A 447 9.29 33.41 1.08
N LEU A 448 9.25 32.43 1.98
CA LEU A 448 8.07 32.16 2.82
C LEU A 448 8.13 33.04 4.08
N GLN A 449 7.08 33.81 4.35
CA GLN A 449 6.96 34.64 5.54
C GLN A 449 6.52 33.81 6.76
N LYS A 450 7.01 34.20 7.95
CA LYS A 450 6.42 33.78 9.22
C LYS A 450 5.11 34.54 9.43
N ALA A 451 4.14 33.86 10.03
CA ALA A 451 2.85 34.44 10.41
C ALA A 451 2.97 35.58 11.43
#